data_AF-A0A537HAK7-F1
#
_entry.id   AF-A0A537HAK7-F1
#
_cell.length_a   1.000
_cell.length_b   1.000
_cell.length_c   1.000
_cell.angle_alpha   90.00
_cell.angle_beta   90.00
_cell.angle_gamma   90.00
#
_symmetry.space_group_name_H-M   'P 1'
#
loop_
_entity.id
_entity.type
_entity.pdbx_description
1 polymer ?
#
loop_
_entity_poly.entity_id
_entity_poly.type
_entity_poly.pdbx_seq_one_letter_code
_entity_poly.pdbx_strand_id
1 'polypeptide(L)'
;MKRRARKNIVPVRTSGIDEVILHWRSSHPRRSTHARFAVGQARNLRTGLFLLLLASLSVSLAFQTGVFEANGCSSTMQSMQPVHKVALIDSLSLDMPNPDFVKSIASLSSASGYHFDYYPPDNFSFEVLTNLPKLGYAILIFRTHGALGEPVVATSMVYSSSSHVRAQLGGELGRVQVNQHQYFGILPGFVTKDMCGRFPGTLVLGMGCTSLGGDALAKAFVEKGADGFVGWNGWVTQGHTDAVFTYLVRLLLSGDLVGAAVTNTMRTVGSDPATGSILTHYPS
;
A
#
# COMPACT_ATOMS: atom_id res chain seq x y z
N MET A 1 -47.91 46.80 -10.37
CA MET A 1 -48.88 46.52 -9.28
C MET A 1 -49.22 45.03 -9.30
N LYS A 2 -48.97 44.34 -8.18
CA LYS A 2 -48.94 42.88 -8.01
C LYS A 2 -50.35 42.25 -7.98
N ARG A 3 -50.49 41.02 -8.50
CA ARG A 3 -51.03 39.80 -7.82
C ARG A 3 -51.65 38.80 -8.82
N ARG A 4 -51.15 37.57 -8.82
CA ARG A 4 -51.96 36.33 -8.90
C ARG A 4 -51.15 35.15 -8.36
N ALA A 5 -51.61 34.58 -7.25
CA ALA A 5 -51.36 33.21 -6.86
C ALA A 5 -52.52 32.76 -5.96
N ARG A 6 -53.22 31.68 -6.33
CA ARG A 6 -54.14 30.94 -5.47
C ARG A 6 -53.58 29.53 -5.34
N LYS A 7 -53.42 29.04 -4.10
CA LYS A 7 -53.28 27.62 -3.76
C LYS A 7 -54.46 27.22 -2.88
N ASN A 8 -54.92 25.99 -3.12
CA ASN A 8 -56.10 25.34 -2.57
C ASN A 8 -55.96 24.99 -1.09
N ILE A 9 -57.08 25.03 -0.37
CA ILE A 9 -57.29 24.50 0.97
C ILE A 9 -58.38 23.41 0.86
N VAL A 10 -58.13 22.24 1.45
CA VAL A 10 -59.11 21.15 1.62
C VAL A 10 -59.41 21.02 3.11
N PRO A 11 -60.68 20.86 3.55
CA PRO A 11 -61.03 20.79 4.95
C PRO A 11 -61.17 19.36 5.51
N VAL A 12 -61.05 19.33 6.84
CA VAL A 12 -61.16 18.23 7.81
C VAL A 12 -62.60 17.70 7.92
N ARG A 13 -62.77 16.39 8.21
CA ARG A 13 -64.04 15.80 8.64
C ARG A 13 -63.85 14.93 9.89
N THR A 14 -64.52 15.33 10.97
CA THR A 14 -64.71 14.59 12.22
C THR A 14 -66.19 14.24 12.38
N SER A 15 -66.50 13.00 12.77
CA SER A 15 -67.73 12.54 13.45
C SER A 15 -67.73 11.01 13.42
N GLY A 16 -68.19 10.25 14.40
CA GLY A 16 -68.90 10.53 15.63
C GLY A 16 -68.95 9.20 16.36
N ILE A 17 -68.39 9.19 17.56
CA ILE A 17 -68.66 8.19 18.58
C ILE A 17 -69.90 8.76 19.27
N ASP A 18 -70.98 7.97 19.35
CA ASP A 18 -72.19 8.18 20.17
C ASP A 18 -73.47 7.86 19.39
N GLU A 19 -73.64 6.62 18.92
CA GLU A 19 -74.99 6.08 18.81
C GLU A 19 -75.02 4.54 18.80
N VAL A 20 -75.84 4.00 19.71
CA VAL A 20 -76.40 2.64 19.70
C VAL A 20 -75.55 1.51 20.30
N ILE A 21 -75.18 1.74 21.56
CA ILE A 21 -75.57 0.81 22.63
C ILE A 21 -77.10 0.62 22.52
N LEU A 22 -77.60 -0.54 22.05
CA LEU A 22 -78.96 -1.09 22.32
C LEU A 22 -79.36 -2.30 21.41
N HIS A 23 -78.47 -3.26 21.18
CA HIS A 23 -78.82 -4.60 20.69
C HIS A 23 -77.54 -5.43 20.85
N TRP A 24 -77.34 -6.30 21.83
CA TRP A 24 -77.97 -7.61 21.87
C TRP A 24 -77.42 -8.36 23.11
N ARG A 25 -77.97 -8.07 24.29
CA ARG A 25 -77.79 -8.90 25.50
C ARG A 25 -78.85 -10.01 25.48
N SER A 26 -78.58 -11.15 24.85
CA SER A 26 -79.32 -12.40 25.14
C SER A 26 -78.69 -13.61 24.47
N SER A 27 -77.78 -14.30 25.16
CA SER A 27 -77.72 -15.77 25.22
C SER A 27 -76.44 -16.23 25.94
N HIS A 28 -76.58 -16.58 27.21
CA HIS A 28 -75.61 -17.44 27.90
C HIS A 28 -75.87 -18.90 27.48
N PRO A 29 -74.83 -19.75 27.51
CA PRO A 29 -74.91 -20.86 28.47
C PRO A 29 -73.67 -20.94 29.37
N ARG A 30 -73.93 -21.24 30.64
CA ARG A 30 -72.93 -21.65 31.63
C ARG A 30 -72.40 -23.04 31.28
N ARG A 31 -71.08 -23.24 31.32
CA ARG A 31 -70.46 -24.49 31.80
C ARG A 31 -69.08 -24.16 32.39
N SER A 32 -68.94 -24.48 33.67
CA SER A 32 -67.69 -24.48 34.44
C SER A 32 -66.84 -25.70 34.05
N THR A 33 -65.51 -25.54 34.03
CA THR A 33 -64.56 -26.41 34.77
C THR A 33 -63.11 -25.96 34.62
N HIS A 34 -62.43 -25.95 35.78
CA HIS A 34 -61.00 -26.12 36.05
C HIS A 34 -59.94 -25.12 35.54
N ALA A 35 -59.37 -24.42 36.52
CA ALA A 35 -58.04 -23.85 36.52
C ALA A 35 -56.96 -24.86 36.11
N ARG A 36 -55.87 -24.38 35.48
CA ARG A 36 -54.47 -24.60 35.91
C ARG A 36 -53.44 -23.97 34.93
N PHE A 37 -52.52 -23.19 35.51
CA PHE A 37 -51.13 -22.93 35.12
C PHE A 37 -50.77 -22.34 33.74
N ALA A 38 -50.20 -21.13 33.76
CA ALA A 38 -48.99 -20.78 32.98
C ALA A 38 -48.32 -19.47 33.48
N VAL A 39 -47.92 -19.43 34.76
CA VAL A 39 -46.84 -18.52 35.17
C VAL A 39 -45.53 -19.21 34.78
N GLY A 40 -45.04 -18.92 33.58
CA GLY A 40 -43.79 -19.55 33.08
C GLY A 40 -43.19 -18.90 31.83
N GLN A 41 -43.94 -18.10 31.08
CA GLN A 41 -43.51 -17.67 29.73
C GLN A 41 -42.80 -16.31 29.69
N ALA A 42 -42.64 -15.59 30.81
CA ALA A 42 -41.98 -14.28 30.85
C ALA A 42 -40.48 -14.35 31.18
N ARG A 43 -39.97 -15.45 31.75
CA ARG A 43 -38.54 -15.62 32.07
C ARG A 43 -37.73 -15.98 30.83
N ASN A 44 -38.27 -16.79 29.92
CA ASN A 44 -37.57 -17.29 28.74
C ASN A 44 -37.39 -16.24 27.64
N LEU A 45 -38.28 -15.25 27.54
CA LEU A 45 -38.17 -14.18 26.54
C LEU A 45 -37.10 -13.15 26.94
N ARG A 46 -36.97 -12.85 28.24
CA ARG A 46 -35.93 -11.95 28.77
C ARG A 46 -34.53 -12.56 28.67
N THR A 47 -34.39 -13.86 28.96
CA THR A 47 -33.10 -14.56 28.77
C THR A 47 -32.74 -14.70 27.30
N GLY A 48 -33.70 -14.97 26.41
CA GLY A 48 -33.46 -15.02 24.96
C GLY A 48 -32.97 -13.68 24.38
N LEU A 49 -33.60 -12.56 24.78
CA LEU A 49 -33.19 -11.22 24.33
C LEU A 49 -31.79 -10.83 24.86
N PHE A 50 -31.48 -11.20 26.10
CA PHE A 50 -30.16 -10.97 26.70
C PHE A 50 -29.06 -11.76 26.01
N LEU A 51 -29.34 -13.02 25.64
CA LEU A 51 -28.41 -13.87 24.90
C LEU A 51 -28.17 -13.36 23.47
N LEU A 52 -29.21 -12.84 22.79
CA LEU A 52 -29.06 -12.23 21.46
C LEU A 52 -28.26 -10.92 21.51
N LEU A 53 -28.47 -10.09 22.55
CA LEU A 53 -27.68 -8.88 22.75
C LEU A 53 -26.22 -9.21 23.07
N LEU A 54 -25.96 -10.19 23.94
CA LEU A 54 -24.61 -10.69 24.21
C LEU A 54 -23.95 -11.28 22.96
N ALA A 55 -24.70 -12.05 22.16
CA ALA A 55 -24.22 -12.59 20.89
C ALA A 55 -23.87 -11.47 19.88
N SER A 56 -24.72 -10.43 19.77
CA SER A 56 -24.44 -9.27 18.91
C SER A 56 -23.25 -8.44 19.41
N LEU A 57 -23.08 -8.31 20.73
CA LEU A 57 -21.95 -7.61 21.33
C LEU A 57 -20.66 -8.41 21.14
N SER A 58 -20.71 -9.74 21.24
CA SER A 58 -19.58 -10.62 20.94
C SER A 58 -19.25 -10.65 19.45
N VAL A 59 -20.24 -10.59 18.55
CA VAL A 59 -20.00 -10.48 17.10
C VAL A 59 -19.44 -9.10 16.75
N SER A 60 -19.86 -8.04 17.44
CA SER A 60 -19.31 -6.68 17.27
C SER A 60 -17.88 -6.56 17.82
N LEU A 61 -17.59 -7.17 18.97
CA LEU A 61 -16.22 -7.27 19.49
C LEU A 61 -15.35 -8.15 18.59
N ALA A 62 -15.87 -9.27 18.09
CA ALA A 62 -15.17 -10.14 17.15
C ALA A 62 -14.91 -9.43 15.80
N PHE A 63 -15.83 -8.57 15.35
CA PHE A 63 -15.63 -7.70 14.19
C PHE A 63 -14.57 -6.62 14.46
N GLN A 64 -14.52 -6.05 15.68
CA GLN A 64 -13.46 -5.09 16.04
C GLN A 64 -12.09 -5.77 16.16
N THR A 65 -12.02 -7.02 16.63
CA THR A 65 -10.77 -7.78 16.70
C THR A 65 -10.36 -8.43 15.37
N GLY A 66 -11.31 -8.64 14.44
CA GLY A 66 -11.07 -9.30 13.15
C GLY A 66 -10.74 -8.37 11.98
N VAL A 67 -10.84 -7.04 12.17
CA VAL A 67 -10.54 -6.04 11.12
C VAL A 67 -9.23 -5.29 11.38
N PHE A 68 -8.57 -5.54 12.51
CA PHE A 68 -7.19 -5.13 12.73
C PHE A 68 -6.26 -6.35 12.62
N GLU A 69 -6.12 -6.91 11.42
CA GLU A 69 -4.79 -7.39 11.00
C GLU A 69 -3.90 -6.15 10.85
N ALA A 70 -3.51 -5.58 11.98
CA ALA A 70 -2.24 -4.92 12.03
C ALA A 70 -1.24 -6.04 11.71
N ASN A 71 -0.77 -6.09 10.47
CA ASN A 71 0.52 -6.67 10.13
C ASN A 71 1.57 -5.84 10.89
N GLY A 72 1.58 -6.04 12.21
CA GLY A 72 2.35 -5.30 13.15
C GLY A 72 3.76 -5.76 12.95
N CYS A 73 4.56 -4.91 12.32
CA CYS A 73 6.00 -5.04 12.32
C CYS A 73 6.46 -5.23 13.77
N SER A 74 6.78 -6.47 14.17
CA SER A 74 7.37 -6.72 15.49
C SER A 74 8.67 -5.93 15.56
N SER A 75 8.67 -4.91 16.42
CA SER A 75 9.67 -3.86 16.45
C SER A 75 10.82 -4.27 17.37
N THR A 76 11.55 -5.33 17.03
CA THR A 76 12.86 -5.52 17.62
C THR A 76 13.79 -4.56 16.88
N MET A 77 14.11 -3.42 17.49
CA MET A 77 15.17 -2.52 17.01
C MET A 77 16.52 -3.22 17.19
N GLN A 78 16.86 -4.09 16.26
CA GLN A 78 18.21 -4.61 16.16
C GLN A 78 19.01 -3.59 15.34
N SER A 79 20.00 -2.99 15.99
CA SER A 79 21.04 -2.22 15.29
C SER A 79 21.76 -3.20 14.36
N MET A 80 21.30 -3.27 13.12
CA MET A 80 21.99 -4.00 12.08
C MET A 80 23.01 -3.02 11.51
N GLN A 81 24.31 -3.28 11.73
CA GLN A 81 25.34 -2.66 10.90
C GLN A 81 25.05 -3.05 9.44
N PRO A 82 25.30 -2.16 8.46
CA PRO A 82 25.13 -2.50 7.05
C PRO A 82 25.90 -3.79 6.78
N VAL A 83 25.18 -4.82 6.38
CA VAL A 83 25.81 -6.09 6.01
C VAL A 83 26.45 -5.86 4.63
N HIS A 84 27.56 -6.52 4.34
CA HIS A 84 28.18 -6.52 3.00
C HIS A 84 27.25 -7.23 2.00
N LYS A 85 26.11 -6.62 1.67
CA LYS A 85 25.07 -7.14 0.78
C LYS A 85 24.59 -6.06 -0.19
N VAL A 86 24.44 -6.45 -1.45
CA VAL A 86 23.79 -5.68 -2.51
C VAL A 86 22.57 -6.46 -2.99
N ALA A 87 21.43 -5.78 -3.15
CA ALA A 87 20.25 -6.37 -3.76
C ALA A 87 19.91 -5.71 -5.09
N LEU A 88 19.52 -6.51 -6.08
CA LEU A 88 18.91 -6.06 -7.32
C LEU A 88 17.48 -6.61 -7.41
N ILE A 89 16.52 -5.69 -7.40
CA ILE A 89 15.10 -5.95 -7.63
C ILE A 89 14.81 -5.57 -9.08
N ASP A 90 14.49 -6.56 -9.92
CA ASP A 90 14.44 -6.38 -11.37
C ASP A 90 13.05 -6.69 -11.94
N SER A 91 12.07 -5.85 -11.58
CA SER A 91 10.73 -5.91 -12.16
C SER A 91 10.74 -5.56 -13.66
N LEU A 92 11.73 -4.78 -14.11
CA LEU A 92 11.88 -4.38 -15.51
C LEU A 92 12.18 -5.57 -16.44
N SER A 93 12.84 -6.61 -15.93
CA SER A 93 13.18 -7.80 -16.72
C SER A 93 11.97 -8.59 -17.25
N LEU A 94 10.76 -8.31 -16.77
CA LEU A 94 9.51 -8.82 -17.39
C LEU A 94 9.38 -8.40 -18.86
N ASP A 95 9.69 -7.14 -19.16
CA ASP A 95 9.54 -6.59 -20.51
C ASP A 95 10.89 -6.41 -21.21
N MET A 96 11.93 -6.07 -20.46
CA MET A 96 13.26 -5.71 -20.97
C MET A 96 14.36 -6.46 -20.20
N PRO A 97 14.49 -7.78 -20.42
CA PRO A 97 15.51 -8.59 -19.78
C PRO A 97 16.91 -8.14 -20.17
N ASN A 98 17.81 -8.06 -19.20
CA ASN A 98 19.22 -7.78 -19.44
C ASN A 98 20.10 -8.64 -18.53
N PRO A 99 20.36 -9.92 -18.90
CA PRO A 99 21.15 -10.81 -18.07
C PRO A 99 22.60 -10.35 -17.91
N ASP A 100 23.13 -9.55 -18.85
CA ASP A 100 24.51 -9.05 -18.77
C ASP A 100 24.63 -7.94 -17.73
N PHE A 101 23.64 -7.05 -17.60
CA PHE A 101 23.57 -6.12 -16.47
C PHE A 101 23.56 -6.86 -15.12
N VAL A 102 22.72 -7.88 -14.97
CA VAL A 102 22.65 -8.69 -13.73
C VAL A 102 24.01 -9.32 -13.42
N LYS A 103 24.68 -9.93 -14.42
CA LYS A 103 26.04 -10.49 -14.25
C LYS A 103 27.07 -9.43 -13.88
N SER A 104 27.01 -8.24 -14.46
CA SER A 104 27.92 -7.14 -14.14
C SER A 104 27.78 -6.72 -12.68
N ILE A 105 26.55 -6.50 -12.20
CA ILE A 105 26.33 -6.13 -10.79
C ILE A 105 26.76 -7.26 -9.84
N ALA A 106 26.45 -8.51 -10.18
CA ALA A 106 26.89 -9.68 -9.40
C ALA A 106 28.42 -9.77 -9.30
N SER A 107 29.11 -9.56 -10.43
CA SER A 107 30.57 -9.61 -10.51
C SER A 107 31.23 -8.47 -9.74
N LEU A 108 30.71 -7.24 -9.87
CA LEU A 108 31.19 -6.07 -9.12
C LEU A 108 31.01 -6.25 -7.62
N SER A 109 29.85 -6.74 -7.20
CA SER A 109 29.53 -7.03 -5.79
C SER A 109 30.50 -8.06 -5.22
N SER A 110 30.65 -9.20 -5.91
CA SER A 110 31.53 -10.29 -5.49
C SER A 110 33.01 -9.86 -5.42
N ALA A 111 33.48 -9.12 -6.43
CA ALA A 111 34.86 -8.61 -6.47
C ALA A 111 35.16 -7.61 -5.34
N SER A 112 34.12 -6.96 -4.80
CA SER A 112 34.22 -5.99 -3.70
C SER A 112 33.90 -6.62 -2.33
N GLY A 113 33.72 -7.95 -2.27
CA GLY A 113 33.43 -8.67 -1.02
C GLY A 113 31.98 -8.59 -0.55
N TYR A 114 31.04 -8.18 -1.40
CA TYR A 114 29.61 -8.12 -1.09
C TYR A 114 28.88 -9.37 -1.57
N HIS A 115 27.97 -9.88 -0.75
CA HIS A 115 26.95 -10.82 -1.18
C HIS A 115 26.00 -10.14 -2.15
N PHE A 116 25.58 -10.85 -3.20
CA PHE A 116 24.63 -10.32 -4.17
C PHE A 116 23.33 -11.13 -4.15
N ASP A 117 22.23 -10.44 -3.87
CA ASP A 117 20.88 -10.99 -3.91
C ASP A 117 20.13 -10.48 -5.14
N TYR A 118 19.70 -11.40 -6.00
CA TYR A 118 18.90 -11.07 -7.18
C TYR A 118 17.43 -11.47 -6.97
N TYR A 119 16.54 -10.51 -7.11
CA TYR A 119 15.09 -10.69 -7.06
C TYR A 119 14.52 -10.53 -8.48
N PRO A 120 14.36 -11.64 -9.23
CA PRO A 120 13.65 -11.63 -10.49
C PRO A 120 12.15 -11.32 -10.27
N PRO A 121 11.40 -11.03 -11.35
CA PRO A 121 10.01 -10.60 -11.25
C PRO A 121 9.08 -11.55 -10.51
N ASP A 122 9.32 -12.84 -10.58
CA ASP A 122 8.52 -13.90 -9.96
C ASP A 122 8.84 -14.12 -8.47
N ASN A 123 9.99 -13.62 -8.00
CA ASN A 123 10.43 -13.77 -6.62
C ASN A 123 10.23 -12.49 -5.77
N PHE A 124 9.41 -11.55 -6.25
CA PHE A 124 9.21 -10.26 -5.60
C PHE A 124 7.75 -10.06 -5.16
N SER A 125 7.48 -10.40 -3.89
CA SER A 125 6.14 -10.33 -3.28
C SER A 125 5.96 -9.10 -2.39
N PHE A 126 4.71 -8.84 -1.99
CA PHE A 126 4.37 -7.81 -1.00
C PHE A 126 5.10 -8.03 0.33
N GLU A 127 5.26 -9.28 0.76
CA GLU A 127 5.98 -9.62 2.01
C GLU A 127 7.47 -9.30 1.92
N VAL A 128 8.11 -9.59 0.78
CA VAL A 128 9.51 -9.22 0.52
C VAL A 128 9.65 -7.71 0.61
N LEU A 129 8.78 -6.97 -0.08
CA LEU A 129 8.74 -5.51 -0.06
C LEU A 129 8.59 -4.92 1.35
N THR A 130 7.63 -5.45 2.11
CA THR A 130 7.39 -5.04 3.50
C THR A 130 8.63 -5.28 4.36
N ASN A 131 9.40 -6.34 4.13
CA ASN A 131 10.55 -6.66 4.98
C ASN A 131 11.91 -6.16 4.46
N LEU A 132 11.97 -5.51 3.27
CA LEU A 132 13.21 -4.98 2.69
C LEU A 132 14.11 -4.22 3.67
N PRO A 133 13.61 -3.30 4.52
CA PRO A 133 14.49 -2.55 5.42
C PRO A 133 15.22 -3.46 6.43
N LYS A 134 14.60 -4.56 6.83
CA LYS A 134 15.19 -5.52 7.78
C LYS A 134 16.29 -6.40 7.17
N LEU A 135 16.50 -6.35 5.86
CA LEU A 135 17.47 -7.23 5.19
C LEU A 135 18.90 -6.68 5.20
N GLY A 136 19.10 -5.44 5.67
CA GLY A 136 20.42 -4.88 5.97
C GLY A 136 21.32 -4.69 4.74
N TYR A 137 20.73 -4.37 3.58
CA TYR A 137 21.48 -4.09 2.35
C TYR A 137 22.26 -2.78 2.46
N ALA A 138 23.52 -2.79 2.02
CA ALA A 138 24.30 -1.56 1.85
C ALA A 138 23.87 -0.80 0.58
N ILE A 139 23.58 -1.54 -0.50
CA ILE A 139 23.04 -0.97 -1.74
C ILE A 139 21.78 -1.74 -2.13
N LEU A 140 20.69 -1.02 -2.38
CA LEU A 140 19.41 -1.57 -2.84
C LEU A 140 19.07 -0.97 -4.21
N ILE A 141 19.04 -1.81 -5.24
CA ILE A 141 18.83 -1.40 -6.63
C ILE A 141 17.43 -1.78 -7.09
N PHE A 142 16.65 -0.80 -7.51
CA PHE A 142 15.36 -0.99 -8.15
C PHE A 142 15.50 -0.77 -9.66
N ARG A 143 15.64 -1.87 -10.41
CA ARG A 143 15.56 -1.89 -11.87
C ARG A 143 14.11 -2.09 -12.28
N THR A 144 13.42 -0.99 -12.57
CA THR A 144 11.97 -0.92 -12.72
C THR A 144 11.55 0.07 -13.80
N HIS A 145 10.32 -0.06 -14.30
CA HIS A 145 9.63 1.05 -14.96
C HIS A 145 9.38 2.21 -13.98
N GLY A 146 9.27 3.43 -14.52
CA GLY A 146 8.73 4.59 -13.82
C GLY A 146 7.29 4.88 -14.24
N ALA A 147 6.69 5.94 -13.71
CA ALA A 147 5.38 6.43 -14.14
C ALA A 147 5.42 7.91 -14.51
N LEU A 148 4.41 8.34 -15.28
CA LEU A 148 4.21 9.73 -15.63
C LEU A 148 3.84 10.55 -14.39
N GLY A 149 4.58 11.62 -14.13
CA GLY A 149 4.20 12.69 -13.22
C GLY A 149 4.53 12.48 -11.74
N GLU A 150 4.73 11.24 -11.28
CA GLU A 150 5.07 10.96 -9.87
C GLU A 150 6.17 9.88 -9.77
N PRO A 151 7.22 10.10 -8.96
CA PRO A 151 8.21 9.07 -8.67
C PRO A 151 7.57 7.83 -8.05
N VAL A 152 7.74 6.69 -8.72
CA VAL A 152 7.20 5.40 -8.28
C VAL A 152 8.23 4.30 -8.56
N VAL A 153 8.28 3.29 -7.70
CA VAL A 153 8.93 2.01 -8.02
C VAL A 153 7.84 1.05 -8.50
N ALA A 154 7.81 0.75 -9.79
CA ALA A 154 6.89 -0.25 -10.33
C ALA A 154 7.30 -1.66 -9.89
N THR A 155 6.31 -2.45 -9.51
CA THR A 155 6.52 -3.85 -9.13
C THR A 155 6.14 -4.77 -10.28
N SER A 156 6.46 -6.05 -10.15
CA SER A 156 5.95 -7.13 -11.00
C SER A 156 4.59 -7.68 -10.54
N MET A 157 4.01 -7.14 -9.46
CA MET A 157 2.75 -7.61 -8.91
C MET A 157 1.58 -7.06 -9.71
N VAL A 158 0.79 -7.93 -10.33
CA VAL A 158 -0.40 -7.55 -11.12
C VAL A 158 -1.38 -6.76 -10.27
N TYR A 159 -1.81 -5.61 -10.79
CA TYR A 159 -2.78 -4.75 -10.13
C TYR A 159 -4.15 -5.43 -10.08
N SER A 160 -4.80 -5.33 -8.92
CA SER A 160 -6.21 -5.69 -8.74
C SER A 160 -6.88 -4.68 -7.82
N SER A 161 -8.07 -4.20 -8.18
CA SER A 161 -8.84 -3.28 -7.34
C SER A 161 -9.33 -3.90 -6.03
N SER A 162 -9.34 -5.22 -5.92
CA SER A 162 -9.79 -5.96 -4.72
C SER A 162 -8.66 -6.44 -3.81
N SER A 163 -7.39 -6.31 -4.22
CA SER A 163 -6.22 -6.75 -3.44
C SER A 163 -5.57 -5.56 -2.73
N HIS A 164 -5.07 -5.72 -1.50
CA HIS A 164 -4.40 -4.64 -0.76
C HIS A 164 -5.22 -3.33 -0.66
N VAL A 165 -6.56 -3.43 -0.54
CA VAL A 165 -7.49 -2.28 -0.57
C VAL A 165 -7.09 -1.18 0.41
N ARG A 166 -6.64 -1.53 1.63
CA ARG A 166 -6.16 -0.55 2.62
C ARG A 166 -5.00 0.29 2.08
N ALA A 167 -4.00 -0.37 1.50
CA ALA A 167 -2.80 0.27 0.96
C ALA A 167 -3.11 1.10 -0.30
N GLN A 168 -4.12 0.71 -1.08
CA GLN A 168 -4.59 1.52 -2.20
C GLN A 168 -5.31 2.80 -1.72
N LEU A 169 -6.22 2.66 -0.76
CA LEU A 169 -6.99 3.79 -0.24
C LEU A 169 -6.13 4.80 0.54
N GLY A 170 -5.06 4.35 1.20
CA GLY A 170 -4.14 5.22 1.93
C GLY A 170 -3.03 5.85 1.07
N GLY A 171 -2.99 5.55 -0.24
CA GLY A 171 -1.98 6.06 -1.15
C GLY A 171 -0.59 5.43 -0.96
N GLU A 172 -0.51 4.25 -0.36
CA GLU A 172 0.72 3.47 -0.25
C GLU A 172 1.03 2.73 -1.55
N LEU A 173 0.01 2.15 -2.18
CA LEU A 173 0.12 1.51 -3.49
C LEU A 173 -0.64 2.28 -4.56
N GLY A 174 0.05 2.54 -5.67
CA GLY A 174 -0.52 3.11 -6.88
C GLY A 174 -0.69 2.07 -7.99
N ARG A 175 -1.25 2.52 -9.10
CA ARG A 175 -1.37 1.73 -10.34
C ARG A 175 -0.39 2.25 -11.37
N VAL A 176 0.45 1.36 -11.89
CA VAL A 176 1.41 1.66 -12.96
C VAL A 176 0.98 0.91 -14.22
N GLN A 177 0.81 1.63 -15.32
CA GLN A 177 0.54 1.04 -16.62
C GLN A 177 1.86 0.74 -17.31
N VAL A 178 2.06 -0.52 -17.69
CA VAL A 178 3.23 -0.98 -18.45
C VAL A 178 2.71 -1.78 -19.63
N ASN A 179 2.94 -1.27 -20.85
CA ASN A 179 2.36 -1.84 -22.06
C ASN A 179 0.82 -2.00 -21.90
N GLN A 180 0.30 -3.20 -22.07
CA GLN A 180 -1.12 -3.53 -21.92
C GLN A 180 -1.50 -3.99 -20.50
N HIS A 181 -0.53 -4.06 -19.58
CA HIS A 181 -0.71 -4.59 -18.24
C HIS A 181 -0.66 -3.50 -17.17
N GLN A 182 -1.30 -3.78 -16.04
CA GLN A 182 -1.30 -2.91 -14.87
C GLN A 182 -0.64 -3.64 -13.71
N TYR A 183 0.29 -2.95 -13.05
CA TYR A 183 1.02 -3.44 -11.90
C TYR A 183 0.85 -2.49 -10.72
N PHE A 184 1.08 -3.00 -9.51
CA PHE A 184 1.21 -2.14 -8.34
C PHE A 184 2.50 -1.33 -8.41
N GLY A 185 2.41 -0.06 -8.03
CA GLY A 185 3.56 0.83 -7.83
C GLY A 185 3.69 1.23 -6.37
N ILE A 186 4.92 1.29 -5.88
CA ILE A 186 5.25 1.70 -4.52
C ILE A 186 5.33 3.21 -4.46
N LEU A 187 4.48 3.81 -3.64
CA LEU A 187 4.43 5.24 -3.39
C LEU A 187 5.12 5.59 -2.05
N PRO A 188 5.40 6.87 -1.78
CA PRO A 188 6.05 7.31 -0.53
C PRO A 188 5.37 6.78 0.75
N GLY A 189 4.04 6.63 0.72
CA GLY A 189 3.27 6.10 1.85
C GLY A 189 3.65 4.66 2.20
N PHE A 190 3.93 3.82 1.21
CA PHE A 190 4.30 2.42 1.45
C PHE A 190 5.65 2.32 2.15
N VAL A 191 6.62 3.11 1.71
CA VAL A 191 7.96 3.17 2.32
C VAL A 191 7.85 3.63 3.78
N THR A 192 7.08 4.68 4.05
CA THR A 192 6.98 5.25 5.39
C THR A 192 6.14 4.40 6.35
N LYS A 193 5.02 3.84 5.90
CA LYS A 193 4.02 3.18 6.79
C LYS A 193 4.03 1.66 6.73
N ASP A 194 4.22 1.07 5.55
CA ASP A 194 4.00 -0.36 5.32
C ASP A 194 5.29 -1.18 5.36
N MET A 195 6.43 -0.59 4.97
CA MET A 195 7.73 -1.24 5.15
C MET A 195 8.07 -1.35 6.64
N CYS A 196 8.46 -2.53 7.10
CA CYS A 196 8.81 -2.80 8.47
C CYS A 196 10.30 -2.53 8.75
N GLY A 197 10.59 -1.84 9.84
CA GLY A 197 11.97 -1.53 10.26
C GLY A 197 12.50 -0.24 9.65
N ARG A 198 13.82 -0.15 9.54
CA ARG A 198 14.56 0.99 8.98
C ARG A 198 15.64 0.49 8.02
N PHE A 199 16.16 1.36 7.17
CA PHE A 199 17.21 1.06 6.20
C PHE A 199 18.61 1.50 6.70
N PRO A 200 19.25 0.81 7.66
CA PRO A 200 20.50 1.29 8.25
C PRO A 200 21.64 1.29 7.22
N GLY A 201 22.16 2.48 6.92
CA GLY A 201 23.30 2.63 5.99
C GLY A 201 23.03 2.16 4.57
N THR A 202 21.75 2.10 4.16
CA THR A 202 21.38 1.67 2.80
C THR A 202 21.38 2.86 1.86
N LEU A 203 22.09 2.74 0.75
CA LEU A 203 21.92 3.60 -0.42
C LEU A 203 20.91 2.98 -1.38
N VAL A 204 19.85 3.73 -1.72
CA VAL A 204 18.81 3.27 -2.65
C VAL A 204 19.08 3.80 -4.04
N LEU A 205 19.03 2.91 -5.04
CA LEU A 205 19.33 3.19 -6.44
C LEU A 205 18.07 2.96 -7.29
N GLY A 206 17.35 4.02 -7.64
CA GLY A 206 16.12 3.97 -8.43
C GLY A 206 16.38 4.16 -9.93
N MET A 207 16.38 3.09 -10.70
CA MET A 207 16.74 3.13 -12.14
C MET A 207 15.60 3.53 -13.07
N GLY A 208 14.36 3.57 -12.56
CA GLY A 208 13.18 3.90 -13.36
C GLY A 208 13.10 5.38 -13.75
N CYS A 209 12.37 5.66 -14.83
CA CYS A 209 12.10 7.02 -15.28
C CYS A 209 11.53 7.88 -14.14
N THR A 210 12.02 9.11 -14.01
CA THR A 210 11.55 10.10 -13.02
C THR A 210 11.61 9.62 -11.56
N SER A 211 12.41 8.60 -11.25
CA SER A 211 12.59 8.08 -9.89
C SER A 211 13.05 9.15 -8.91
N LEU A 212 13.65 10.24 -9.42
CA LEU A 212 14.01 11.44 -8.68
C LEU A 212 13.59 12.72 -9.44
N GLY A 213 12.45 12.67 -10.15
CA GLY A 213 11.80 13.85 -10.76
C GLY A 213 11.12 14.76 -9.73
N GLY A 214 10.89 14.23 -8.52
CA GLY A 214 10.51 14.97 -7.32
C GLY A 214 11.01 14.23 -6.08
N ASP A 215 11.05 14.93 -4.94
CA ASP A 215 11.76 14.41 -3.75
C ASP A 215 10.92 13.48 -2.89
N ALA A 216 9.61 13.36 -3.11
CA ALA A 216 8.71 12.69 -2.16
C ALA A 216 9.08 11.23 -1.89
N LEU A 217 9.43 10.48 -2.94
CA LEU A 217 9.82 9.07 -2.80
C LEU A 217 11.21 8.92 -2.16
N ALA A 218 12.19 9.70 -2.62
CA ALA A 218 13.52 9.69 -2.03
C ALA A 218 13.52 10.09 -0.56
N LYS A 219 12.77 11.15 -0.23
CA LYS A 219 12.55 11.62 1.14
C LYS A 219 11.92 10.53 2.00
N ALA A 220 10.93 9.79 1.48
CA ALA A 220 10.33 8.68 2.21
C ALA A 220 11.35 7.57 2.54
N PHE A 221 12.27 7.23 1.62
CA PHE A 221 13.36 6.29 1.90
C PHE A 221 14.33 6.82 2.96
N VAL A 222 14.75 8.08 2.87
CA VAL A 222 15.66 8.71 3.83
C VAL A 222 15.01 8.82 5.22
N GLU A 223 13.74 9.22 5.32
CA GLU A 223 12.99 9.24 6.58
C GLU A 223 12.84 7.84 7.18
N LYS A 224 12.74 6.81 6.32
CA LYS A 224 12.78 5.39 6.71
C LYS A 224 14.18 4.90 7.08
N GLY A 225 15.20 5.74 6.97
CA GLY A 225 16.54 5.52 7.51
C GLY A 225 17.64 5.29 6.48
N ALA A 226 17.33 5.31 5.19
CA ALA A 226 18.33 5.18 4.14
C ALA A 226 19.30 6.36 4.16
N ASP A 227 20.57 6.13 3.81
CA ASP A 227 21.60 7.17 3.76
C ASP A 227 21.40 8.12 2.58
N GLY A 228 20.75 7.64 1.52
CA GLY A 228 20.40 8.45 0.37
C GLY A 228 19.65 7.67 -0.69
N PHE A 229 19.25 8.41 -1.72
CA PHE A 229 18.58 7.89 -2.90
C PHE A 229 19.22 8.48 -4.15
N VAL A 230 19.55 7.66 -5.13
CA VAL A 230 20.06 8.08 -6.44
C VAL A 230 19.04 7.71 -7.50
N GLY A 231 18.75 8.63 -8.43
CA GLY A 231 17.76 8.39 -9.46
C GLY A 231 17.79 9.41 -10.59
N TRP A 232 16.85 9.25 -11.53
CA TRP A 232 16.71 10.06 -12.73
C TRP A 232 15.72 11.19 -12.52
N ASN A 233 16.08 12.39 -12.97
CA ASN A 233 15.18 13.55 -12.97
C ASN A 233 14.13 13.52 -14.10
N GLY A 234 14.21 12.52 -15.00
CA GLY A 234 13.45 12.48 -16.24
C GLY A 234 13.38 11.06 -16.81
N TRP A 235 12.98 10.98 -18.08
CA TRP A 235 12.91 9.73 -18.82
C TRP A 235 14.29 9.21 -19.14
N VAL A 236 14.46 7.89 -19.13
CA VAL A 236 15.73 7.25 -19.49
C VAL A 236 15.46 6.02 -20.35
N THR A 237 16.34 5.79 -21.31
CA THR A 237 16.36 4.59 -22.13
C THR A 237 16.96 3.42 -21.35
N GLN A 238 16.43 2.22 -21.57
CA GLN A 238 16.83 1.02 -20.80
C GLN A 238 18.33 0.72 -20.93
N GLY A 239 18.89 0.79 -22.15
CA GLY A 239 20.32 0.57 -22.35
C GLY A 239 21.19 1.58 -21.63
N HIS A 240 20.77 2.86 -21.60
CA HIS A 240 21.55 3.92 -20.95
C HIS A 240 21.50 3.81 -19.43
N THR A 241 20.32 3.58 -18.83
CA THR A 241 20.22 3.40 -17.37
C THR A 241 21.04 2.21 -16.88
N ASP A 242 21.03 1.08 -17.60
CA ASP A 242 21.83 -0.09 -17.24
C ASP A 242 23.34 0.20 -17.31
N ALA A 243 23.80 0.92 -18.33
CA ALA A 243 25.21 1.31 -18.48
C ALA A 243 25.67 2.30 -17.37
N VAL A 244 24.85 3.31 -17.09
CA VAL A 244 25.09 4.33 -16.05
C VAL A 244 25.17 3.68 -14.68
N PHE A 245 24.20 2.83 -14.32
CA PHE A 245 24.20 2.18 -13.01
C PHE A 245 25.30 1.13 -12.87
N THR A 246 25.73 0.48 -13.95
CA THR A 246 26.93 -0.39 -13.92
C THR A 246 28.18 0.40 -13.53
N TYR A 247 28.38 1.58 -14.13
CA TYR A 247 29.52 2.45 -13.81
C TYR A 247 29.40 3.04 -12.40
N LEU A 248 28.22 3.52 -12.01
CA LEU A 248 27.96 4.07 -10.68
C LEU A 248 28.22 3.03 -9.58
N VAL A 249 27.66 1.83 -9.71
CA VAL A 249 27.81 0.76 -8.70
C VAL A 249 29.28 0.38 -8.55
N ARG A 250 30.06 0.36 -9.64
CA ARG A 250 31.51 0.14 -9.55
C ARG A 250 32.20 1.19 -8.66
N LEU A 251 31.88 2.47 -8.82
CA LEU A 251 32.47 3.55 -8.01
C LEU A 251 32.05 3.43 -6.54
N LEU A 252 30.75 3.23 -6.29
CA LEU A 252 30.20 3.09 -4.94
C LEU A 252 30.82 1.91 -4.19
N LEU A 253 30.95 0.75 -4.84
CA LEU A 253 31.57 -0.43 -4.24
C LEU A 253 33.09 -0.29 -4.06
N SER A 254 33.73 0.63 -4.79
CA SER A 254 35.13 0.99 -4.58
C SER A 254 35.34 1.98 -3.42
N GLY A 255 34.26 2.43 -2.77
CA GLY A 255 34.30 3.32 -1.61
C GLY A 255 34.15 4.81 -1.93
N ASP A 256 33.80 5.17 -3.17
CA ASP A 256 33.54 6.57 -3.51
C ASP A 256 32.31 7.11 -2.77
N LEU A 257 32.39 8.36 -2.31
CA LEU A 257 31.23 9.08 -1.76
C LEU A 257 30.14 9.24 -2.82
N VAL A 258 28.86 9.13 -2.42
CA VAL A 258 27.71 9.15 -3.33
C VAL A 258 27.73 10.32 -4.32
N GLY A 259 27.91 11.55 -3.83
CA GLY A 259 27.95 12.74 -4.71
C GLY A 259 29.13 12.74 -5.70
N ALA A 260 30.29 12.25 -5.28
CA ALA A 260 31.46 12.09 -6.15
C ALA A 260 31.24 10.99 -7.19
N ALA A 261 30.65 9.86 -6.79
CA ALA A 261 30.31 8.75 -7.67
C ALA A 261 29.28 9.16 -8.74
N VAL A 262 28.22 9.89 -8.36
CA VAL A 262 27.22 10.44 -9.30
C VAL A 262 27.87 11.45 -10.25
N THR A 263 28.67 12.39 -9.73
CA THR A 263 29.37 13.39 -10.55
C THR A 263 30.32 12.75 -11.55
N ASN A 264 31.13 11.77 -11.12
CA ASN A 264 32.04 11.03 -11.99
C ASN A 264 31.28 10.21 -13.03
N THR A 265 30.17 9.59 -12.65
CA THR A 265 29.30 8.85 -13.58
C THR A 265 28.73 9.79 -14.65
N MET A 266 28.22 10.96 -14.28
CA MET A 266 27.71 11.96 -15.24
C MET A 266 28.80 12.60 -16.08
N ARG A 267 30.03 12.69 -15.60
CA ARG A 267 31.17 13.14 -16.40
C ARG A 267 31.65 12.09 -17.41
N THR A 268 31.59 10.80 -17.04
CA THR A 268 32.14 9.70 -17.87
C THR A 268 31.11 9.09 -18.81
N VAL A 269 29.90 8.79 -18.33
CA VAL A 269 28.84 8.16 -19.13
C VAL A 269 27.90 9.21 -19.72
N GLY A 270 27.59 10.27 -18.97
CA GLY A 270 26.75 11.38 -19.44
C GLY A 270 25.26 11.21 -19.19
N SER A 271 24.52 12.28 -19.49
CA SER A 271 23.06 12.28 -19.55
C SER A 271 22.55 11.30 -20.60
N ASP A 272 21.29 10.88 -20.49
CA ASP A 272 20.66 10.08 -21.54
C ASP A 272 20.67 10.86 -22.88
N PRO A 273 21.25 10.33 -23.97
CA PRO A 273 21.36 11.05 -25.23
C PRO A 273 20.02 11.30 -25.93
N ALA A 274 19.01 10.47 -25.67
CA ALA A 274 17.70 10.58 -26.30
C ALA A 274 16.78 11.56 -25.57
N THR A 275 16.91 11.67 -24.24
CA THR A 275 15.98 12.46 -23.41
C THR A 275 16.63 13.65 -22.71
N GLY A 276 17.96 13.67 -22.59
CA GLY A 276 18.70 14.65 -21.81
C GLY A 276 18.58 14.47 -20.30
N SER A 277 17.99 13.37 -19.80
CA SER A 277 17.84 13.14 -18.36
C SER A 277 19.20 12.96 -17.68
N ILE A 278 19.32 13.48 -16.46
CA ILE A 278 20.54 13.50 -15.66
C ILE A 278 20.30 12.70 -14.38
N LEU A 279 21.32 11.94 -13.99
CA LEU A 279 21.34 11.23 -12.72
C LEU A 279 21.69 12.17 -11.58
N THR A 280 20.92 12.14 -10.50
CA THR A 280 21.15 12.96 -9.31
C THR A 280 20.93 12.13 -8.03
N HIS A 281 21.15 12.75 -6.88
CA HIS A 281 20.98 12.12 -5.57
C HIS A 281 20.24 13.02 -4.57
N TYR A 282 19.69 12.38 -3.56
CA TYR A 282 18.99 12.98 -2.43
C TYR A 282 19.52 12.38 -1.11
N PRO A 283 19.81 13.20 -0.07
CA PRO A 283 19.86 14.66 -0.13
C PRO A 283 20.95 15.15 -1.09
N SER A 284 20.77 16.35 -1.63
CA SER A 284 21.66 16.97 -2.62
C SER A 284 22.92 17.58 -2.02
#